data_AF-A0A9E5TTM7-F1
#
_entry.id   AF-A0A9E5TTM7-F1
#
_cell.length_a   1.000
_cell.length_b   1.000
_cell.length_c   1.000
_cell.angle_alpha   90.00
_cell.angle_beta   90.00
_cell.angle_gamma   90.00
#
_symmetry.space_group_name_H-M   'P 1'
#
loop_
_entity.id
_entity.type
_entity.pdbx_description
1 polymer ?
#
loop_
_entity_poly.entity_id
_entity_poly.type
_entity_poly.pdbx_seq_one_letter_code
_entity_poly.pdbx_strand_id
1 'polypeptide(L)'
;MGVVAYIRSIRVYLLIIGGLCLFSGIYQKYWYCDLIGEAVKAIEENRLDQQYLERARESLFASEELISYDMGVRAYRSNNLKKATEHFYDVIDKGDDSFLKKRAYYNLGNILVQLELPKKAVAMYRESLRLDPTDWESKYNLERLYAFYPILSPDEGGQASLEPEPGDEKGDRGQMGHYGADRPDI
;
A
#
# COMPACT_ATOMS: atom_id res chain seq x y z
N MET A 1 -6.59 -23.13 60.75
CA MET A 1 -5.55 -23.23 59.69
C MET A 1 -6.11 -23.34 58.26
N GLY A 2 -7.44 -23.29 58.02
CA GLY A 2 -7.99 -23.56 56.66
C GLY A 2 -8.16 -22.36 55.74
N VAL A 3 -8.75 -21.25 56.23
CA VAL A 3 -9.26 -20.19 55.34
C VAL A 3 -8.17 -19.29 54.74
N VAL A 4 -7.17 -18.91 55.53
CA VAL A 4 -6.08 -18.03 55.07
C VAL A 4 -5.16 -18.75 54.06
N ALA A 5 -4.87 -20.03 54.30
CA ALA A 5 -4.12 -20.86 53.36
C ALA A 5 -4.88 -21.08 52.05
N TYR A 6 -6.20 -21.24 52.13
CA TYR A 6 -7.09 -21.38 50.98
C TYR A 6 -7.14 -20.10 50.13
N ILE A 7 -7.33 -18.93 50.75
CA ILE A 7 -7.33 -17.62 50.04
C ILE A 7 -5.97 -17.35 49.39
N ARG A 8 -4.87 -17.68 50.08
CA ARG A 8 -3.52 -17.54 49.52
C ARG A 8 -3.31 -18.43 48.29
N SER A 9 -3.83 -19.65 48.31
CA SER A 9 -3.75 -20.58 47.18
C SER A 9 -4.55 -20.07 45.98
N ILE A 10 -5.78 -19.56 46.19
CA ILE A 10 -6.60 -18.97 45.11
C ILE A 10 -5.89 -17.78 44.44
N ARG A 11 -5.28 -16.88 45.23
CA ARG A 11 -4.54 -15.73 44.67
C ARG A 11 -3.36 -16.16 43.80
N VAL A 12 -2.65 -17.21 44.20
CA VAL A 12 -1.55 -17.77 43.40
C VAL A 12 -2.07 -18.32 42.08
N TYR A 13 -3.18 -19.07 42.08
CA TYR A 13 -3.79 -19.55 40.84
C TYR A 13 -4.26 -18.43 39.91
N LEU A 14 -4.86 -17.36 40.45
CA LEU A 14 -5.28 -16.20 39.66
C LEU A 14 -4.09 -15.48 38.99
N LEU A 15 -2.96 -15.35 39.69
CA LEU A 15 -1.75 -14.76 39.14
C LEU A 15 -1.14 -15.63 38.03
N ILE A 16 -1.15 -16.96 38.20
CA ILE A 16 -0.66 -17.90 37.17
C ILE A 16 -1.55 -17.83 35.93
N ILE A 17 -2.87 -17.85 36.09
CA ILE A 17 -3.81 -17.75 34.97
C ILE A 17 -3.65 -16.40 34.24
N GLY A 18 -3.55 -15.30 34.98
CA GLY A 18 -3.29 -13.97 34.39
C GLY A 18 -1.98 -13.92 33.62
N GLY A 19 -0.91 -14.51 34.16
CA GLY A 19 0.39 -14.62 33.47
C GLY A 19 0.31 -15.45 32.18
N LEU A 20 -0.42 -16.57 32.20
CA LEU A 20 -0.65 -17.39 31.01
C LEU A 20 -1.46 -16.65 29.93
N CYS A 21 -2.48 -15.87 30.31
CA CYS A 21 -3.23 -15.04 29.36
C CYS A 21 -2.36 -13.95 28.74
N LEU A 22 -1.51 -13.29 29.53
CA LEU A 22 -0.57 -12.28 29.01
C LEU A 22 0.47 -12.90 28.08
N PHE A 23 1.05 -14.04 28.46
CA PHE A 23 1.99 -14.77 27.62
C PHE A 23 1.33 -15.23 26.31
N SER A 24 0.11 -15.75 26.37
CA SER A 24 -0.68 -16.12 25.19
C SER A 24 -0.95 -14.93 24.28
N GLY A 25 -1.29 -13.76 24.83
CA GLY A 25 -1.53 -12.55 24.05
C GLY A 25 -0.27 -12.02 23.37
N ILE A 26 0.87 -12.04 24.07
CA ILE A 26 2.17 -11.69 23.50
C ILE A 26 2.57 -12.67 22.40
N TYR A 27 2.39 -13.97 22.64
CA TYR A 27 2.67 -15.02 21.66
C TYR A 27 1.79 -14.88 20.42
N GLN A 28 0.49 -14.64 20.58
CA GLN A 28 -0.42 -14.32 19.47
C GLN A 28 0.08 -13.10 18.71
N LYS A 29 0.42 -12.00 19.39
CA LYS A 29 0.93 -10.79 18.72
C LYS A 29 2.15 -11.06 17.84
N TYR A 30 3.15 -11.78 18.35
CA TYR A 30 4.35 -12.12 17.57
C TYR A 30 4.03 -13.05 16.40
N TRP A 31 3.19 -14.06 16.62
CA TRP A 31 2.75 -14.96 15.56
C TRP A 31 1.97 -14.22 14.46
N TYR A 32 1.13 -13.27 14.82
CA TYR A 32 0.42 -12.42 13.86
C TYR A 32 1.37 -11.51 13.06
N CYS A 33 2.37 -10.89 13.70
CA CYS A 33 3.35 -10.06 13.00
C CYS A 33 4.17 -10.86 11.98
N ASP A 34 4.58 -12.07 12.36
CA ASP A 34 5.35 -12.97 11.49
C ASP A 34 4.49 -13.46 10.31
N LEU A 35 3.25 -13.89 10.59
CA LEU A 35 2.29 -14.31 9.58
C LEU A 35 1.96 -13.20 8.58
N ILE A 36 1.83 -11.95 9.05
CA ILE A 36 1.61 -10.80 8.16
C ILE A 36 2.86 -10.54 7.32
N GLY A 37 4.06 -10.63 7.90
CA GLY A 37 5.31 -10.47 7.15
C GLY A 37 5.47 -11.51 6.04
N GLU A 38 5.20 -12.78 6.34
CA GLU A 38 5.21 -13.87 5.36
C GLU A 38 4.09 -13.71 4.31
N ALA A 39 2.89 -13.32 4.72
CA ALA A 39 1.79 -13.04 3.80
C ALA A 39 2.12 -11.88 2.86
N VAL A 40 2.75 -10.81 3.35
CA VAL A 40 3.22 -9.67 2.55
C VAL A 40 4.29 -10.09 1.55
N LYS A 41 5.24 -10.92 1.98
CA LYS A 41 6.30 -11.45 1.11
C LYS A 41 5.73 -12.37 0.02
N ALA A 42 4.73 -13.18 0.37
CA ALA A 42 4.00 -14.02 -0.59
C ALA A 42 3.12 -13.19 -1.55
N ILE A 43 2.62 -12.03 -1.12
CA ILE A 43 1.91 -11.05 -1.96
C ILE A 43 2.85 -10.49 -3.03
N GLU A 44 4.12 -10.27 -2.70
CA GLU A 44 5.18 -9.75 -3.60
C GLU A 44 5.58 -10.75 -4.69
N GLU A 45 5.34 -12.05 -4.49
CA GLU A 45 5.71 -13.13 -5.42
C GLU A 45 4.65 -13.42 -6.52
N ASN A 46 3.69 -12.51 -6.74
CA ASN A 46 2.71 -12.54 -7.85
C ASN A 46 1.90 -13.85 -7.96
N ARG A 47 1.65 -14.54 -6.83
CA ARG A 47 0.68 -15.64 -6.74
C ARG A 47 -0.61 -15.13 -6.11
N LEU A 48 -1.42 -14.52 -6.97
CA LEU A 48 -2.75 -14.00 -6.64
C LEU A 48 -3.73 -15.13 -6.34
N ASP A 49 -3.92 -15.46 -5.07
CA ASP A 49 -5.12 -16.18 -4.64
C ASP A 49 -6.06 -15.21 -3.90
N GLN A 50 -7.14 -14.86 -4.59
CA GLN A 50 -8.34 -14.14 -4.14
C GLN A 50 -8.85 -14.62 -2.76
N GLN A 51 -8.49 -15.85 -2.39
CA GLN A 51 -8.75 -16.50 -1.12
C GLN A 51 -8.07 -15.86 0.09
N TYR A 52 -6.85 -15.32 -0.02
CA TYR A 52 -6.15 -14.70 1.12
C TYR A 52 -6.75 -13.34 1.50
N LEU A 53 -7.23 -12.58 0.51
CA LEU A 53 -7.93 -11.32 0.71
C LEU A 53 -9.28 -11.53 1.41
N GLU A 54 -10.02 -12.56 1.00
CA GLU A 54 -11.27 -12.95 1.66
C GLU A 54 -11.00 -13.45 3.10
N ARG A 55 -9.89 -14.15 3.35
CA ARG A 55 -9.49 -14.63 4.69
C ARG A 55 -9.03 -13.50 5.61
N ALA A 56 -8.37 -12.47 5.08
CA ALA A 56 -8.07 -11.23 5.81
C ALA A 56 -9.34 -10.41 6.09
N ARG A 57 -10.32 -10.42 5.18
CA ARG A 57 -11.63 -9.76 5.35
C ARG A 57 -12.50 -10.43 6.42
N GLU A 58 -12.38 -11.74 6.59
CA GLU A 58 -13.06 -12.52 7.64
C GLU A 58 -12.38 -12.43 9.01
N SER A 59 -11.17 -11.85 9.08
CA SER A 59 -10.57 -11.50 10.36
C SER A 59 -11.43 -10.43 11.02
N LEU A 60 -11.89 -10.69 12.24
CA LEU A 60 -12.77 -9.86 13.07
C LEU A 60 -12.22 -8.42 13.36
N PHE A 61 -11.08 -8.05 12.77
CA PHE A 61 -10.33 -6.82 12.97
C PHE A 61 -9.90 -6.10 11.67
N ALA A 62 -10.50 -6.40 10.51
CA ALA A 62 -10.18 -5.66 9.28
C ALA A 62 -10.46 -4.15 9.47
N SER A 63 -9.43 -3.32 9.40
CA SER A 63 -9.54 -1.88 9.58
C SER A 63 -10.26 -1.23 8.39
N GLU A 64 -10.99 -0.14 8.63
CA GLU A 64 -11.64 0.67 7.58
C GLU A 64 -10.63 1.10 6.50
N GLU A 65 -9.38 1.33 6.89
CA GLU A 65 -8.25 1.64 6.00
C GLU A 65 -7.95 0.49 5.02
N LEU A 66 -7.90 -0.76 5.49
CA LEU A 66 -7.67 -1.93 4.66
C LEU A 66 -8.83 -2.16 3.68
N ILE A 67 -10.07 -1.95 4.14
CA ILE A 67 -11.26 -2.05 3.28
C ILE A 67 -11.20 -1.01 2.17
N SER A 68 -10.84 0.23 2.51
CA SER A 68 -10.69 1.32 1.54
C SER A 68 -9.59 1.01 0.52
N TYR A 69 -8.45 0.49 0.97
CA TYR A 69 -7.37 0.06 0.08
C TYR A 69 -7.83 -1.03 -0.91
N ASP A 70 -8.50 -2.09 -0.45
CA ASP A 70 -9.00 -3.16 -1.31
C ASP A 70 -10.03 -2.64 -2.33
N MET A 71 -10.95 -1.76 -1.91
CA MET A 71 -11.87 -1.11 -2.84
C MET A 71 -11.13 -0.32 -3.93
N GLY A 72 -10.04 0.36 -3.57
CA GLY A 72 -9.16 1.05 -4.52
C GLY A 72 -8.53 0.09 -5.53
N VAL A 73 -7.97 -1.02 -5.06
CA VAL A 73 -7.36 -2.05 -5.94
C VAL A 73 -8.39 -2.66 -6.88
N ARG A 74 -9.58 -3.02 -6.39
CA ARG A 74 -10.67 -3.57 -7.23
C ARG A 74 -11.15 -2.55 -8.26
N ALA A 75 -11.30 -1.28 -7.87
CA ALA A 75 -11.65 -0.21 -8.79
C ALA A 75 -10.56 -0.02 -9.87
N TYR A 76 -9.29 -0.09 -9.50
CA TYR A 76 -8.18 0.00 -10.45
C TYR A 76 -8.18 -1.17 -11.45
N ARG A 77 -8.33 -2.41 -10.96
CA ARG A 77 -8.42 -3.62 -11.81
C ARG A 77 -9.61 -3.61 -12.75
N SER A 78 -10.69 -2.94 -12.39
CA SER A 78 -11.86 -2.71 -13.25
C SER A 78 -11.73 -1.49 -14.16
N ASN A 79 -10.53 -0.89 -14.24
CA ASN A 79 -10.20 0.31 -14.99
C ASN A 79 -11.05 1.54 -14.60
N ASN A 80 -11.65 1.54 -13.40
CA ASN A 80 -12.35 2.68 -12.84
C ASN A 80 -11.36 3.57 -12.07
N LEU A 81 -10.51 4.26 -12.83
CA LEU A 81 -9.41 5.06 -12.28
C LEU A 81 -9.87 6.16 -11.31
N LYS A 82 -11.06 6.73 -11.56
CA LYS A 82 -11.65 7.75 -10.68
C LYS A 82 -11.93 7.18 -9.28
N LYS A 83 -12.69 6.08 -9.19
CA LYS A 83 -12.98 5.45 -7.90
C LYS A 83 -11.73 4.91 -7.22
N ALA A 84 -10.81 4.36 -8.00
CA ALA A 84 -9.54 3.89 -7.45
C ALA A 84 -8.78 5.02 -6.75
N THR A 85 -8.69 6.18 -7.41
CA THR A 85 -8.07 7.38 -6.87
C THR A 85 -8.75 7.85 -5.59
N GLU A 86 -10.09 7.91 -5.57
CA GLU A 86 -10.88 8.31 -4.38
C GLU A 86 -10.56 7.39 -3.18
N HIS A 87 -10.59 6.08 -3.39
CA HIS A 87 -10.30 5.12 -2.32
C HIS A 87 -8.85 5.16 -1.82
N PHE A 88 -7.88 5.37 -2.71
CA PHE A 88 -6.48 5.50 -2.29
C PHE A 88 -6.21 6.80 -1.54
N TYR A 89 -6.86 7.91 -1.88
CA TYR A 89 -6.79 9.12 -1.06
C TYR A 89 -7.45 8.93 0.31
N ASP A 90 -8.56 8.20 0.39
CA ASP A 90 -9.18 7.86 1.67
C ASP A 90 -8.22 7.12 2.61
N VAL A 91 -7.41 6.18 2.09
CA VAL A 91 -6.35 5.51 2.85
C VAL A 91 -5.28 6.50 3.33
N ILE A 92 -4.82 7.39 2.45
CA ILE A 92 -3.77 8.36 2.78
C ILE A 92 -4.24 9.37 3.84
N ASP A 93 -5.46 9.85 3.72
CA ASP A 93 -5.99 10.95 4.54
C ASP A 93 -6.48 10.47 5.90
N LYS A 94 -7.14 9.31 5.95
CA LYS A 94 -7.83 8.80 7.15
C LYS A 94 -7.09 7.65 7.84
N GLY A 95 -6.20 6.99 7.12
CA GLY A 95 -5.43 5.86 7.63
C GLY A 95 -4.35 6.29 8.62
N ASP A 96 -3.84 5.33 9.37
CA ASP A 96 -2.65 5.49 10.22
C ASP A 96 -1.56 4.46 9.87
N ASP A 97 -1.89 3.44 9.08
CA ASP A 97 -0.95 2.40 8.67
C ASP A 97 0.00 2.91 7.59
N SER A 98 1.24 3.22 8.00
CA SER A 98 2.30 3.67 7.10
C SER A 98 2.52 2.74 5.90
N PHE A 99 2.29 1.45 6.07
CA PHE A 99 2.47 0.47 5.01
C PHE A 99 1.32 0.52 3.99
N LEU A 100 0.07 0.68 4.43
CA LEU A 100 -1.05 0.88 3.51
C LEU A 100 -0.97 2.23 2.79
N LYS A 101 -0.56 3.30 3.48
CA LYS A 101 -0.30 4.60 2.84
C LYS A 101 0.80 4.52 1.78
N LYS A 102 1.90 3.82 2.06
CA LYS A 102 2.98 3.57 1.08
C LYS A 102 2.44 2.94 -0.18
N ARG A 103 1.68 1.84 -0.05
CA ARG A 103 1.06 1.16 -1.19
C ARG A 103 0.02 2.04 -1.91
N ALA A 104 -0.75 2.84 -1.19
CA ALA A 104 -1.72 3.76 -1.79
C ALA A 104 -1.03 4.84 -2.65
N TYR A 105 0.06 5.43 -2.15
CA TYR A 105 0.89 6.35 -2.94
C TYR A 105 1.46 5.68 -4.20
N TYR A 106 2.03 4.48 -4.08
CA TYR A 106 2.50 3.73 -5.24
C TYR A 106 1.41 3.52 -6.31
N ASN A 107 0.22 3.06 -5.90
CA ASN A 107 -0.89 2.83 -6.83
C ASN A 107 -1.43 4.13 -7.45
N LEU A 108 -1.48 5.23 -6.70
CA LEU A 108 -1.79 6.56 -7.27
C LEU A 108 -0.74 6.97 -8.30
N GLY A 109 0.54 6.69 -8.05
CA GLY A 109 1.61 6.87 -9.04
C GLY A 109 1.31 6.13 -10.35
N ASN A 110 0.97 4.84 -10.26
CA ASN A 110 0.62 4.02 -11.43
C ASN A 110 -0.60 4.59 -12.19
N ILE A 111 -1.65 4.98 -11.47
CA ILE A 111 -2.83 5.62 -12.07
C ILE A 111 -2.44 6.91 -12.80
N LEU A 112 -1.61 7.75 -12.19
CA LEU A 112 -1.18 9.02 -12.77
C LEU A 112 -0.31 8.83 -14.01
N VAL A 113 0.50 7.77 -14.07
CA VAL A 113 1.22 7.38 -15.31
C VAL A 113 0.21 7.00 -16.40
N GLN A 114 -0.80 6.18 -16.07
CA GLN A 114 -1.83 5.78 -17.03
C GLN A 114 -2.67 6.96 -17.53
N LEU A 115 -2.81 8.00 -16.71
CA LEU A 115 -3.48 9.26 -17.07
C LEU A 115 -2.56 10.26 -17.79
N GLU A 116 -1.33 9.86 -18.15
CA GLU A 116 -0.33 10.71 -18.82
C GLU A 116 0.06 11.96 -17.99
N LEU A 117 0.09 11.82 -16.65
CA LEU A 117 0.47 12.87 -15.71
C LEU A 117 1.78 12.52 -14.96
N PRO A 118 2.92 12.36 -15.66
CA PRO A 118 4.15 11.81 -15.09
C PRO A 118 4.75 12.68 -13.98
N LYS A 119 4.63 14.02 -14.07
CA LYS A 119 5.10 14.92 -13.00
C LYS A 119 4.38 14.69 -11.67
N LYS A 120 3.07 14.39 -11.71
CA LYS A 120 2.31 14.07 -10.50
C LYS A 120 2.64 12.66 -10.01
N ALA A 121 2.85 11.71 -10.93
CA ALA A 121 3.27 10.35 -10.58
C ALA A 121 4.60 10.34 -9.81
N VAL A 122 5.59 11.15 -10.25
CA VAL A 122 6.86 11.35 -9.53
C VAL A 122 6.63 11.75 -8.07
N ALA A 123 5.71 12.68 -7.80
CA ALA A 123 5.42 13.09 -6.43
C ALA A 123 4.88 11.93 -5.59
N MET A 124 3.97 11.11 -6.14
CA MET A 124 3.41 9.97 -5.43
C MET A 124 4.45 8.87 -5.16
N TYR A 125 5.30 8.52 -6.12
CA TYR A 125 6.38 7.56 -5.87
C TYR A 125 7.40 8.06 -4.85
N ARG A 126 7.69 9.37 -4.83
CA ARG A 126 8.54 9.96 -3.80
C ARG A 126 7.93 9.87 -2.41
N GLU A 127 6.62 10.07 -2.26
CA GLU A 127 5.94 9.86 -0.98
C GLU A 127 5.95 8.40 -0.55
N SER A 128 5.75 7.47 -1.48
CA SER A 128 5.91 6.03 -1.23
C SER A 128 7.31 5.71 -0.69
N LEU A 129 8.36 6.18 -1.37
CA LEU A 129 9.76 5.99 -0.97
C LEU A 129 10.14 6.76 0.31
N ARG A 130 9.41 7.81 0.68
CA ARG A 130 9.60 8.50 1.95
C ARG A 130 9.12 7.64 3.13
N LEU A 131 8.03 6.89 2.92
CA LEU A 131 7.50 5.97 3.93
C LEU A 131 8.32 4.68 4.00
N ASP A 132 8.77 4.17 2.85
CA ASP A 132 9.64 3.00 2.75
C ASP A 132 10.73 3.22 1.68
N PRO A 133 11.93 3.66 2.10
CA PRO A 133 13.05 3.88 1.17
C PRO A 133 13.55 2.61 0.48
N THR A 134 13.11 1.42 0.93
CA THR A 134 13.51 0.13 0.37
C THR A 134 12.52 -0.43 -0.65
N ASP A 135 11.40 0.26 -0.89
CA ASP A 135 10.37 -0.13 -1.87
C ASP A 135 10.92 -0.11 -3.30
N TRP A 136 11.30 -1.27 -3.79
CA TRP A 136 11.99 -1.40 -5.07
C TRP A 136 11.07 -1.08 -6.25
N GLU A 137 9.77 -1.35 -6.14
CA GLU A 137 8.78 -1.06 -7.18
C GLU A 137 8.61 0.44 -7.41
N SER A 138 8.43 1.24 -6.34
CA SER A 138 8.36 2.70 -6.47
C SER A 138 9.65 3.27 -6.99
N LYS A 139 10.81 2.76 -6.53
CA LYS A 139 12.11 3.20 -7.01
C LYS A 139 12.28 2.92 -8.51
N TYR A 140 11.99 1.69 -8.94
CA TYR A 140 12.07 1.29 -10.34
C TYR A 140 11.13 2.11 -11.23
N ASN A 141 9.88 2.33 -10.80
CA ASN A 141 8.91 3.13 -11.57
C ASN A 141 9.32 4.61 -11.64
N LEU A 142 9.89 5.16 -10.57
CA LEU A 142 10.41 6.52 -10.52
C LEU A 142 11.61 6.70 -11.45
N GLU A 143 12.58 5.78 -11.39
CA GLU A 143 13.75 5.78 -12.27
C GLU A 143 13.34 5.63 -13.73
N ARG A 144 12.36 4.77 -14.02
CA ARG A 144 11.78 4.63 -15.36
C ARG A 144 11.17 5.95 -15.83
N LEU A 145 10.42 6.65 -14.99
CA LEU A 145 9.89 7.98 -15.33
C LEU A 145 10.99 8.99 -15.63
N TYR A 146 12.08 9.00 -14.89
CA TYR A 146 13.23 9.87 -15.17
C TYR A 146 13.94 9.52 -16.47
N ALA A 147 14.09 8.23 -16.79
CA ALA A 147 14.67 7.79 -18.05
C ALA A 147 13.82 8.21 -19.26
N PHE A 148 12.49 8.11 -19.16
CA PHE A 148 11.58 8.52 -20.25
C PHE A 148 11.34 10.03 -20.31
N TYR A 149 11.37 10.71 -19.17
CA TYR A 149 11.17 12.16 -19.04
C TYR A 149 12.35 12.79 -18.28
N PRO A 150 13.52 12.97 -18.93
CA PRO A 150 14.72 13.50 -18.28
C PRO A 150 14.50 14.80 -17.51
N ILE A 151 13.65 15.69 -18.03
CA ILE A 151 13.28 16.97 -17.39
C ILE A 151 12.63 16.84 -16.00
N LEU A 152 12.13 15.65 -15.64
CA LEU A 152 11.58 15.38 -14.31
C LEU A 152 12.66 15.01 -13.29
N SER A 153 13.85 14.65 -13.76
CA SER A 153 14.97 14.19 -12.92
C SER A 153 15.44 15.30 -11.97
N PRO A 154 15.82 14.98 -10.73
CA PRO A 154 16.27 15.97 -9.76
C PRO A 154 17.51 16.75 -10.24
N ASP A 155 18.37 16.11 -11.03
CA ASP A 155 19.64 16.66 -11.49
C ASP A 155 19.49 17.62 -12.69
N GLU A 156 18.36 17.58 -13.41
CA GLU A 156 18.08 18.48 -14.55
C GLU A 156 17.20 19.68 -14.16
N GLY A 157 16.69 19.73 -12.92
CA GLY A 157 15.78 20.76 -12.41
C GLY A 157 16.39 22.13 -12.09
N GLY A 158 17.58 22.43 -12.62
CA GLY A 158 18.23 23.73 -12.52
C GLY A 158 18.47 24.32 -13.91
N GLN A 159 17.57 25.21 -14.34
CA GLN A 159 17.64 26.00 -15.59
C GLN A 159 17.05 25.35 -16.86
N ALA A 160 15.72 25.26 -16.93
CA ALA A 160 15.02 25.47 -18.20
C ALA A 160 13.66 26.08 -17.91
N SER A 161 13.59 27.41 -17.98
CA SER A 161 12.35 28.15 -18.09
C SER A 161 11.61 27.67 -19.33
N LEU A 162 10.44 27.07 -19.17
CA LEU A 162 9.47 26.99 -20.26
C LEU A 162 8.10 27.33 -19.68
N GLU A 163 7.60 28.47 -20.15
CA GLU A 163 6.30 29.05 -19.84
C GLU A 163 5.15 28.08 -20.18
N PRO A 164 4.00 28.19 -19.50
CA PRO A 164 2.82 27.42 -19.85
C PRO A 164 2.11 28.09 -21.03
N GLU A 165 2.04 27.42 -22.19
CA GLU A 165 1.09 27.82 -23.25
C GLU A 165 -0.30 27.22 -22.97
N PRO A 166 -1.40 27.97 -23.24
CA PRO A 166 -2.77 27.59 -22.90
C PRO A 166 -3.40 26.65 -23.93
N GLY A 167 -4.51 26.00 -23.55
CA GLY A 167 -5.07 24.82 -24.21
C GLY A 167 -5.90 25.00 -25.49
N ASP A 168 -6.44 23.84 -25.89
CA ASP A 168 -7.48 23.50 -26.89
C ASP A 168 -7.07 23.38 -28.38
N GLU A 169 -6.93 22.15 -28.90
CA GLU A 169 -7.98 21.39 -29.62
C GLU A 169 -7.45 20.12 -30.33
N LYS A 170 -8.26 19.04 -30.23
CA LYS A 170 -8.48 17.87 -31.10
C LYS A 170 -7.45 17.45 -32.18
N GLY A 171 -6.98 16.21 -32.00
CA GLY A 171 -7.24 15.11 -32.93
C GLY A 171 -6.27 14.88 -34.09
N ASP A 172 -5.43 13.84 -33.98
CA ASP A 172 -5.27 12.87 -35.07
C ASP A 172 -4.84 11.50 -34.53
N ARG A 173 -5.43 10.43 -35.08
CA ARG A 173 -5.09 9.04 -34.80
C ARG A 173 -4.05 8.58 -35.80
N GLY A 174 -2.93 8.06 -35.30
CA GLY A 174 -2.22 6.99 -35.98
C GLY A 174 -0.71 7.11 -35.93
N GLN A 175 -0.08 6.39 -35.00
CA GLN A 175 0.63 5.16 -35.35
C GLN A 175 0.99 4.38 -34.09
N MET A 176 0.72 3.08 -34.14
CA MET A 176 0.83 2.12 -33.06
C MET A 176 2.29 1.79 -32.75
N GLY A 177 2.69 1.97 -31.50
CA GLY A 177 3.67 1.11 -30.83
C GLY A 177 2.90 0.11 -29.99
N HIS A 178 2.65 -1.08 -30.54
CA HIS A 178 2.06 -2.18 -29.79
C HIS A 178 3.14 -2.76 -28.86
N TYR A 179 3.33 -2.15 -27.69
CA TYR A 179 4.23 -2.66 -26.65
C TYR A 179 3.42 -3.09 -25.44
N GLY A 180 3.32 -4.42 -25.32
CA GLY A 180 3.18 -5.13 -24.05
C GLY A 180 1.98 -4.74 -23.22
N ALA A 181 0.93 -5.55 -23.33
CA ALA A 181 -0.05 -5.74 -22.27
C ALA A 181 0.58 -6.43 -21.04
N ASP A 182 1.74 -5.95 -20.58
CA ASP A 182 2.23 -6.23 -19.24
C ASP A 182 1.41 -5.33 -18.34
N ARG A 183 0.23 -5.84 -18.00
CA ARG A 183 -0.52 -5.33 -16.86
C ARG A 183 0.49 -5.22 -15.72
N PRO A 184 0.62 -4.08 -15.03
CA PRO A 184 1.45 -4.04 -13.84
C PRO A 184 1.00 -5.19 -12.96
N ASP A 185 1.95 -6.07 -12.62
CA ASP A 185 1.74 -7.19 -11.71
C ASP A 185 1.34 -6.60 -10.35
N ILE A 186 0.04 -6.55 -10.09
CA ILE A 186 -0.62 -6.18 -8.84
C ILE A 186 -1.63 -7.22 -8.43
#